data_AF-A0A963INW5-F1
#
_entry.id   AF-A0A963INW5-F1
#
_cell.length_a   1.000
_cell.length_b   1.000
_cell.length_c   1.000
_cell.angle_alpha   90.00
_cell.angle_beta   90.00
_cell.angle_gamma   90.00
#
_symmetry.space_group_name_H-M   'P 1'
#
loop_
_entity.id
_entity.type
_entity.pdbx_description
1 polymer ?
#
loop_
_entity_poly.entity_id
_entity_poly.type
_entity_poly.pdbx_seq_one_letter_code
_entity_poly.pdbx_strand_id
1 'polypeptide(L)'
;ALAESTGMVMDRQGRFVRCDDSGNVLYVLVNQEADAFSAESMKTLSTHGVTFLLDVPRVANGDRVLAQMIEQARRFAEALDGALVDDNRHPLSEAAIEPIRRQVAQFQAAMAAHELPAGGLLAQRLFS
;
A
#
# COMPACT_ATOMS: atom_id res chain seq x y z
N ALA A 1 10.72 -8.25 10.60
CA ALA A 1 10.32 -7.74 11.93
C ALA A 1 9.19 -6.71 11.86
N LEU A 2 9.38 -5.52 11.26
CA LEU A 2 8.37 -4.44 11.29
C LEU A 2 7.16 -4.66 10.34
N ALA A 3 7.39 -5.16 9.12
CA ALA A 3 6.30 -5.52 8.21
C ALA A 3 5.50 -6.73 8.75
N GLU A 4 6.20 -7.71 9.30
CA GLU A 4 5.59 -8.93 9.84
C GLU A 4 4.78 -8.65 11.12
N SER A 5 5.26 -7.75 12.00
CA SER A 5 4.54 -7.37 13.22
C SER A 5 3.22 -6.65 12.94
N THR A 6 3.03 -6.17 11.71
CA THR A 6 1.82 -5.48 11.24
C THR A 6 0.96 -6.38 10.35
N GLY A 7 1.27 -7.68 10.30
CA GLY A 7 0.48 -8.68 9.58
C GLY A 7 0.71 -8.69 8.07
N MET A 8 1.86 -8.18 7.61
CA MET A 8 2.30 -8.34 6.22
C MET A 8 3.17 -9.59 6.07
N VAL A 9 3.06 -10.28 4.93
CA VAL A 9 3.82 -11.48 4.62
C VAL A 9 4.60 -11.27 3.32
N MET A 10 5.85 -11.73 3.26
CA MET A 10 6.65 -11.64 2.04
C MET A 10 6.12 -12.62 0.97
N ASP A 11 5.85 -12.12 -0.23
CA ASP A 11 5.46 -12.93 -1.38
C ASP A 11 6.68 -13.46 -2.15
N ARG A 12 6.43 -14.29 -3.17
CA ARG A 12 7.48 -14.86 -4.02
C ARG A 12 8.22 -13.82 -4.88
N GLN A 13 7.68 -12.60 -4.98
CA GLN A 13 8.28 -11.49 -5.73
C GLN A 13 9.15 -10.61 -4.81
N GLY A 14 9.31 -10.99 -3.54
CA GLY A 14 10.11 -10.23 -2.57
C GLY A 14 9.44 -8.91 -2.17
N ARG A 15 8.10 -8.86 -2.19
CA ARG A 15 7.31 -7.74 -1.67
C ARG A 15 6.66 -8.17 -0.38
N PHE A 16 6.48 -7.26 0.57
CA PHE A 16 5.59 -7.53 1.70
C PHE A 16 4.16 -7.21 1.30
N VAL A 17 3.24 -8.12 1.58
CA VAL A 17 1.84 -8.02 1.17
C VAL A 17 0.95 -8.02 2.40
N ARG A 18 0.07 -7.02 2.52
CA ARG A 18 -1.01 -7.02 3.51
C ARG A 18 -2.26 -7.61 2.84
N CYS A 19 -2.86 -8.62 3.45
CA CYS A 19 -4.13 -9.19 3.01
C CYS A 19 -5.25 -8.98 4.03
N ASP A 20 -6.49 -9.05 3.56
CA ASP A 20 -7.66 -9.25 4.41
C ASP A 20 -7.79 -10.72 4.87
N ASP A 21 -8.80 -11.00 5.69
CA ASP A 21 -9.06 -12.35 6.22
C ASP A 21 -9.48 -13.36 5.13
N SER A 22 -9.88 -12.88 3.96
CA SER A 22 -10.22 -13.71 2.79
C SER A 22 -9.01 -13.95 1.87
N GLY A 23 -7.84 -13.40 2.21
CA GLY A 23 -6.61 -13.52 1.43
C GLY A 23 -6.49 -12.55 0.27
N ASN A 24 -7.41 -11.58 0.12
CA ASN A 24 -7.29 -10.55 -0.91
C ASN A 24 -6.21 -9.55 -0.51
N VAL A 25 -5.38 -9.16 -1.48
CA VAL A 25 -4.34 -8.15 -1.27
C VAL A 25 -4.98 -6.79 -1.04
N LEU A 26 -4.60 -6.12 0.05
CA LEU A 26 -5.02 -4.77 0.41
C LEU A 26 -4.01 -3.72 -0.07
N TYR A 27 -2.73 -3.93 0.21
CA TYR A 27 -1.62 -3.09 -0.26
C TYR A 27 -0.31 -3.86 -0.14
N VAL A 28 0.71 -3.38 -0.84
CA VAL A 28 2.06 -3.95 -0.80
C VAL A 28 3.07 -2.93 -0.30
N LEU A 29 4.13 -3.42 0.29
CA LEU A 29 5.33 -2.67 0.64
C LEU A 29 6.48 -3.20 -0.22
N VAL A 30 7.10 -2.31 -0.98
CA VAL A 30 8.24 -2.61 -1.84
C VAL A 30 9.45 -1.76 -1.45
N ASN A 31 10.64 -2.23 -1.81
CA ASN A 31 11.82 -1.38 -1.76
C ASN A 31 11.66 -0.26 -2.79
N GLN A 32 12.09 0.96 -2.46
CA GLN A 32 12.10 2.07 -3.42
C GLN A 32 13.14 1.84 -4.52
N GLU A 33 14.21 1.11 -4.19
CA GLU A 33 15.26 0.71 -5.13
C GLU A 33 14.87 -0.56 -5.90
N ALA A 34 15.66 -0.91 -6.93
CA ALA A 34 15.32 -2.01 -7.84
C ALA A 34 15.32 -3.40 -7.17
N ASP A 35 16.04 -3.55 -6.07
CA ASP A 35 16.22 -4.83 -5.40
C ASP A 35 15.00 -5.22 -4.55
N ALA A 36 14.48 -6.42 -4.80
CA ALA A 36 13.40 -7.00 -4.00
C ALA A 36 13.87 -7.41 -2.60
N PHE A 37 12.95 -7.48 -1.65
CA PHE A 37 13.25 -7.98 -0.32
C PHE A 37 13.50 -9.48 -0.34
N SER A 38 14.48 -9.92 0.45
CA SER A 38 14.68 -11.32 0.80
C SER A 38 15.20 -11.40 2.23
N ALA A 39 15.05 -12.55 2.88
CA ALA A 39 15.56 -12.74 4.25
C ALA A 39 17.08 -12.51 4.35
N GLU A 40 17.82 -12.72 3.26
CA GLU A 40 19.26 -12.49 3.19
C GLU A 40 19.58 -11.02 2.92
N SER A 41 18.99 -10.43 1.88
CA SER A 41 19.25 -9.02 1.54
C SER A 41 18.86 -8.06 2.66
N MET A 42 17.76 -8.32 3.38
CA MET A 42 17.32 -7.47 4.49
C MET A 42 18.29 -7.39 5.67
N LYS A 43 19.21 -8.35 5.86
CA LYS A 43 20.18 -8.30 6.96
C LYS A 43 21.20 -7.17 6.79
N THR A 44 21.45 -6.78 5.55
CA THR A 44 22.43 -5.76 5.17
C THR A 44 21.83 -4.67 4.30
N LEU A 45 20.51 -4.64 4.15
CA LEU A 45 19.82 -3.71 3.27
C LEU A 45 19.99 -2.29 3.81
N SER A 46 20.51 -1.42 2.95
CA SER A 46 20.45 0.03 3.09
C SER A 46 19.72 0.55 1.87
N THR A 47 18.63 1.28 2.07
CA THR A 47 17.82 1.86 0.99
C THR A 47 17.41 3.28 1.35
N HIS A 48 17.22 4.12 0.33
CA HIS A 48 16.73 5.48 0.49
C HIS A 48 15.26 5.54 0.91
N GLY A 49 14.51 4.45 0.76
CA GLY A 49 13.13 4.40 1.21
C GLY A 49 12.43 3.10 0.84
N VAL A 50 11.19 3.03 1.29
CA VAL A 50 10.26 1.95 0.99
C VAL A 50 8.93 2.55 0.58
N THR A 51 8.20 1.89 -0.31
CA THR A 51 6.96 2.42 -0.88
C THR A 51 5.79 1.53 -0.50
N PHE A 52 4.77 2.12 0.13
CA PHE A 52 3.46 1.51 0.28
C PHE A 52 2.61 1.80 -0.96
N LEU A 53 2.06 0.75 -1.58
CA LEU A 53 1.29 0.83 -2.82
C LEU A 53 -0.10 0.24 -2.61
N LEU A 54 -1.13 1.07 -2.84
CA LEU A 54 -2.53 0.69 -2.86
C LEU A 54 -3.04 0.63 -4.31
N ASP A 55 -3.45 -0.55 -4.75
CA ASP A 55 -4.09 -0.74 -6.05
C ASP A 55 -5.60 -0.46 -5.94
N VAL A 56 -5.98 0.80 -6.12
CA VAL A 56 -7.35 1.30 -5.88
C VAL A 56 -8.43 0.52 -6.64
N PRO A 57 -8.25 0.15 -7.92
CA PRO A 57 -9.24 -0.68 -8.62
C PRO A 57 -9.40 -2.09 -8.06
N ARG A 58 -8.33 -2.70 -7.55
CA ARG A 58 -8.32 -4.10 -7.11
C ARG A 58 -8.79 -4.30 -5.67
N VAL A 59 -9.05 -3.23 -4.92
CA VAL A 59 -9.33 -3.28 -3.49
C VAL A 59 -10.72 -2.74 -3.19
N ALA A 60 -11.52 -3.49 -2.44
CA ALA A 60 -12.80 -3.00 -1.94
C ALA A 60 -12.60 -2.03 -0.75
N ASN A 61 -13.47 -1.03 -0.60
CA ASN A 61 -13.43 -0.04 0.49
C ASN A 61 -12.08 0.71 0.56
N GLY A 62 -11.66 1.30 -0.56
CA GLY A 62 -10.33 1.89 -0.70
C GLY A 62 -10.03 3.00 0.30
N ASP A 63 -11.03 3.76 0.76
CA ASP A 63 -10.90 4.79 1.78
C ASP A 63 -10.45 4.22 3.14
N ARG A 64 -11.00 3.07 3.53
CA ARG A 64 -10.64 2.36 4.77
C ARG A 64 -9.26 1.75 4.67
N VAL A 65 -8.96 1.14 3.51
CA VAL A 65 -7.67 0.50 3.28
C VAL A 65 -6.54 1.53 3.21
N LEU A 66 -6.78 2.69 2.58
CA LEU A 66 -5.84 3.82 2.59
C LEU A 66 -5.54 4.28 4.02
N ALA A 67 -6.57 4.41 4.87
CA ALA A 67 -6.36 4.82 6.26
C ALA A 67 -5.50 3.81 7.04
N GLN A 68 -5.74 2.51 6.85
CA GLN A 68 -4.90 1.45 7.43
C GLN A 68 -3.45 1.52 6.92
N MET A 69 -3.27 1.72 5.61
CA MET A 69 -1.96 1.84 4.99
C MET A 69 -1.16 3.03 5.54
N ILE A 70 -1.79 4.20 5.67
CA ILE A 70 -1.15 5.40 6.21
C ILE A 70 -0.74 5.20 7.68
N GLU A 71 -1.59 4.57 8.49
CA GLU A 71 -1.25 4.24 9.88
C GLU A 71 -0.01 3.34 9.96
N GLN A 72 0.08 2.32 9.09
CA GLN A 72 1.29 1.50 9.02
C GLN A 72 2.51 2.29 8.54
N ALA A 73 2.35 3.13 7.52
CA ALA A 73 3.45 3.94 6.98
C ALA A 73 4.00 4.93 8.02
N ARG A 74 3.15 5.47 8.90
CA ARG A 74 3.58 6.31 10.03
C ARG A 74 4.41 5.55 11.05
N ARG A 75 4.02 4.32 11.40
CA ARG A 75 4.81 3.45 12.29
C ARG A 75 6.17 3.10 11.68
N PHE A 76 6.23 2.94 10.37
CA PHE A 76 7.48 2.75 9.64
C PHE A 76 8.37 4.00 9.70
N ALA A 77 7.80 5.17 9.45
CA ALA A 77 8.54 6.43 9.57
C ALA A 77 9.09 6.63 10.99
N GLU A 78 8.29 6.37 12.03
CA GLU A 78 8.74 6.46 13.43
C GLU A 78 9.85 5.44 13.75
N ALA A 79 9.66 4.17 13.41
CA ALA A 79 10.60 3.10 13.77
C ALA A 79 11.93 3.19 13.00
N LEU A 80 11.94 3.81 11.83
CA LEU A 80 13.13 3.94 10.96
C LEU A 80 13.75 5.34 11.02
N ASP A 81 13.25 6.24 11.88
CA ASP A 81 13.63 7.66 11.90
C ASP A 81 13.53 8.31 10.51
N GLY A 82 12.48 7.95 9.78
CA GLY A 82 12.18 8.38 8.42
C GLY A 82 11.05 9.41 8.33
N ALA A 83 10.70 9.79 7.11
CA ALA A 83 9.59 10.70 6.83
C ALA A 83 8.57 10.07 5.88
N LEU A 84 7.29 10.30 6.15
CA LEU A 84 6.22 9.93 5.23
C LEU A 84 6.10 11.00 4.13
N VAL A 85 6.22 10.58 2.88
CA VAL A 85 6.21 11.47 1.72
C VAL A 85 5.29 10.95 0.61
N ASP A 86 4.91 11.82 -0.31
CA ASP A 86 4.27 11.45 -1.58
C ASP A 86 5.30 10.99 -2.64
N ASP A 87 4.82 10.68 -3.84
CA ASP A 87 5.61 10.29 -5.00
C ASP A 87 6.60 11.37 -5.47
N ASN A 88 6.27 12.64 -5.21
CA ASN A 88 7.12 13.80 -5.49
C ASN A 88 8.09 14.13 -4.33
N ARG A 89 8.15 13.28 -3.31
CA ARG A 89 8.94 13.45 -2.08
C ARG A 89 8.54 14.64 -1.21
N HIS A 90 7.32 15.14 -1.37
CA HIS A 90 6.79 16.15 -0.46
C HIS A 90 6.26 15.47 0.82
N PRO A 91 6.49 16.07 2.00
CA PRO A 91 5.94 15.55 3.25
C PRO A 91 4.43 15.37 3.18
N LEU A 92 3.97 14.17 3.54
CA LEU A 92 2.55 13.82 3.49
C LEU A 92 1.86 14.21 4.82
N SER A 93 1.45 15.47 4.90
CA SER A 93 0.70 16.00 6.05
C SER A 93 -0.74 15.47 6.13
N GLU A 94 -1.38 15.57 7.30
CA GLU A 94 -2.82 15.25 7.46
C GLU A 94 -3.71 16.01 6.47
N ALA A 95 -3.38 17.29 6.20
CA ALA A 95 -4.12 18.10 5.23
C ALA A 95 -3.96 17.60 3.79
N ALA A 96 -2.82 16.96 3.45
CA ALA A 96 -2.56 16.38 2.14
C ALA A 96 -3.21 15.00 1.96
N ILE A 97 -3.44 14.27 3.05
CA ILE A 97 -4.07 12.92 3.04
C ILE A 97 -5.55 12.99 2.65
N GLU A 98 -6.26 13.98 3.15
CA GLU A 98 -7.71 14.07 2.96
C GLU A 98 -8.14 14.26 1.48
N PRO A 99 -7.44 15.07 0.65
CA PRO A 99 -7.61 15.05 -0.80
C PRO A 99 -7.41 13.66 -1.43
N ILE A 100 -6.39 12.90 -1.01
CA ILE A 100 -6.10 11.56 -1.55
C ILE A 100 -7.26 10.61 -1.21
N ARG A 101 -7.76 10.65 0.03
CA ARG A 101 -8.93 9.86 0.46
C ARG A 101 -10.14 10.13 -0.43
N ARG A 102 -10.45 11.41 -0.69
CA ARG A 102 -11.56 11.77 -1.57
C ARG A 102 -11.35 11.28 -3.00
N GLN A 103 -10.13 11.37 -3.50
CA GLN A 103 -9.80 10.89 -4.85
C GLN A 103 -9.99 9.38 -4.98
N VAL A 104 -9.56 8.60 -3.98
CA VAL A 104 -9.82 7.15 -3.92
C VAL A 104 -11.32 6.85 -3.94
N ALA A 105 -12.12 7.54 -3.12
CA ALA A 105 -13.56 7.37 -3.10
C ALA A 105 -14.22 7.73 -4.44
N GLN A 106 -13.77 8.82 -5.09
CA GLN A 106 -14.26 9.24 -6.41
C GLN A 106 -13.96 8.20 -7.49
N PHE A 107 -12.74 7.64 -7.52
CA PHE A 107 -12.38 6.59 -8.47
C PHE A 107 -13.26 5.35 -8.30
N GLN A 108 -13.45 4.88 -7.07
CA GLN A 108 -14.28 3.70 -6.82
C GLN A 108 -15.77 3.94 -7.11
N ALA A 109 -16.27 5.15 -6.86
CA ALA A 109 -17.64 5.53 -7.25
C ALA A 109 -17.82 5.55 -8.77
N ALA A 110 -16.87 6.11 -9.52
CA ALA A 110 -16.89 6.11 -10.98
C ALA A 110 -16.85 4.67 -11.53
N MET A 111 -15.99 3.82 -10.99
CA MET A 111 -15.91 2.40 -11.32
C MET A 111 -17.25 1.68 -11.10
N ALA A 112 -17.89 1.89 -9.94
CA ALA A 112 -19.19 1.29 -9.64
C ALA A 112 -20.30 1.75 -10.60
N ALA A 113 -20.30 3.03 -11.01
CA ALA A 113 -21.25 3.56 -11.99
C ALA A 113 -21.12 2.91 -13.39
N HIS A 114 -19.96 2.32 -13.68
CA HIS A 114 -19.69 1.55 -14.91
C HIS A 114 -19.80 0.03 -14.71
N GLU A 115 -20.53 -0.42 -13.68
CA GLU A 115 -20.72 -1.85 -13.37
C GLU A 115 -19.41 -2.62 -13.12
N LEU A 116 -18.36 -1.90 -12.74
CA LEU A 116 -17.03 -2.42 -12.45
C LEU A 116 -16.65 -2.13 -10.99
N PRO A 117 -17.40 -2.58 -9.96
CA PRO A 117 -17.09 -2.22 -8.59
C PRO A 117 -15.67 -2.65 -8.20
N ALA A 118 -14.92 -1.74 -7.57
CA ALA A 118 -13.55 -1.99 -7.12
C ALA A 118 -13.47 -3.19 -6.17
N GLY A 119 -12.43 -4.01 -6.31
CA GLY A 119 -12.27 -5.27 -5.59
C GLY A 119 -13.17 -6.41 -6.07
N GLY A 120 -14.14 -6.16 -6.95
CA GLY A 120 -14.96 -7.20 -7.57
C GLY A 120 -14.17 -8.08 -8.54
N LEU A 121 -14.70 -9.27 -8.86
CA LEU A 121 -14.03 -10.25 -9.73
C LEU A 121 -13.63 -9.68 -11.09
N LEU A 122 -14.47 -8.84 -11.70
CA LEU A 122 -14.18 -8.22 -12.99
C LEU A 122 -13.03 -7.21 -12.88
N ALA A 123 -13.04 -6.36 -11.84
CA ALA A 123 -11.96 -5.43 -11.57
C ALA A 123 -10.64 -6.18 -11.31
N GLN A 124 -10.65 -7.24 -10.50
CA GLN A 124 -9.45 -8.04 -10.25
C GLN A 124 -8.87 -8.65 -11.54
N ARG A 125 -9.70 -9.07 -12.50
CA ARG A 125 -9.25 -9.63 -13.79
C ARG A 125 -8.78 -8.58 -14.77
N LEU A 126 -9.38 -7.39 -14.75
CA LEU A 126 -9.01 -6.30 -15.65
C LEU A 126 -7.66 -5.67 -15.28
N PHE A 127 -7.38 -5.59 -13.98
CA PHE A 127 -6.17 -4.96 -13.42
C PHE A 127 -5.15 -5.98 -12.89
N SER A 128 -5.20 -7.24 -13.36
CA SER A 128 -4.34 -8.33 -12.87
C SER A 128 -2.90 -8.20 -13.31
#